data_AF-A0A1E1XDG2-F1
#
_entry.id   AF-A0A1E1XDG2-F1
#
_cell.length_a   1.000
_cell.length_b   1.000
_cell.length_c   1.000
_cell.angle_alpha   90.00
_cell.angle_beta   90.00
_cell.angle_gamma   90.00
#
_symmetry.space_group_name_H-M   'P 1'
#
loop_
_entity.id
_entity.type
_entity.pdbx_description
1 polymer ?
#
loop_
_entity_poly.entity_id
_entity_poly.type
_entity_poly.pdbx_seq_one_letter_code
_entity_poly.pdbx_strand_id
1 'polypeptide(L)'
;QLCKDPNWYYAVSEKGIAGFVPVTYILREESEREEFLELVEKALEALQNSTSSLDEGNTSFMSLQRKALRYSNALLRLHHLKESLRSTCEGPLRDTPRETALGHQSPSDFLQEEYSRINSDWISENLAGADLCSLEPSSPAQASKRSASLTAAVDDAHLPTLAAELIEQVRSQTQLSHSLSRVAVLAVLRCLSASLPNSACPWEGLLDSVLKAEECEKPLVASQDGDRLQLIFRRLWNCKNDDQQRSWPIHEDEGLILGLLEELYTILVDADPRVSRSVVQADEYDCVSTLALYYQMEPRASLRVWMLRVFLTLCELDLRLVSLLLHSVLPMELARDLQSNTDDIERMKYTALLLTVIFSTGEKPPNNVYEHVGERFVTFLLDTIESADVEEEVAELSLGTLLSINLHLQSEADNFVLRTLATRKDARALTERLMLLVNREDDPARVLTHEVAGVPNSVLKMLAELFSDSTTAELFYLNDVAVLIDIVARQLSDLPPGDKRRLLYLSLVEHLLGSTQYEGHRQAELRRCFEGALTHEESSAEEKELVRRIQLTWPQWFRMD
;
A
#
# COMPACT_ATOMS: atom_id res chain seq x y z
N GLN A 1 0.52 3.49 14.83
CA GLN A 1 -0.06 3.04 16.12
C GLN A 1 0.43 1.64 16.43
N LEU A 2 0.81 1.36 17.67
CA LEU A 2 1.42 0.08 18.05
C LEU A 2 0.42 -0.94 18.60
N CYS A 3 -0.71 -0.56 19.21
CA CYS A 3 -1.74 -1.51 19.67
C CYS A 3 -2.93 -1.61 18.69
N LYS A 4 -3.55 -2.79 18.59
CA LYS A 4 -4.81 -3.01 17.83
C LYS A 4 -6.04 -2.40 18.52
N ASP A 5 -5.95 -2.06 19.81
CA ASP A 5 -7.01 -1.39 20.54
C ASP A 5 -6.74 0.14 20.58
N PRO A 6 -7.59 0.98 19.94
CA PRO A 6 -7.38 2.42 19.83
C PRO A 6 -7.47 3.16 21.19
N ASN A 7 -7.84 2.47 22.26
CA ASN A 7 -8.07 3.06 23.58
C ASN A 7 -6.86 2.98 24.51
N TRP A 8 -5.81 2.27 24.11
CA TRP A 8 -4.63 2.01 24.94
C TRP A 8 -3.36 2.28 24.15
N TYR A 9 -2.54 3.18 24.66
CA TYR A 9 -1.17 3.35 24.19
C TYR A 9 -0.25 2.46 25.03
N TYR A 10 0.62 1.74 24.34
CA TYR A 10 1.77 1.13 25.00
C TYR A 10 2.77 2.25 25.30
N ALA A 11 3.08 2.44 26.58
CA ALA A 11 3.90 3.54 27.08
C ALA A 11 4.93 3.04 28.09
N VAL A 12 6.04 3.77 28.20
CA VAL A 12 7.10 3.51 29.17
C VAL A 12 7.22 4.73 30.07
N SER A 13 7.12 4.53 31.38
CA SER A 13 7.28 5.62 32.36
C SER A 13 8.74 6.08 32.45
N GLU A 14 8.98 7.27 33.01
CA GLU A 14 10.33 7.82 33.24
C GLU A 14 11.25 6.92 34.07
N LYS A 15 10.68 5.98 34.82
CA LYS A 15 11.40 4.98 35.61
C LYS A 15 11.69 3.68 34.84
N GLY A 16 11.41 3.66 33.54
CA GLY A 16 11.66 2.51 32.67
C GLY A 16 10.65 1.36 32.83
N ILE A 17 9.46 1.62 33.38
CA ILE A 17 8.42 0.60 33.53
C ILE A 17 7.47 0.69 32.34
N ALA A 18 7.40 -0.37 31.55
CA ALA A 18 6.53 -0.48 30.37
C ALA A 18 5.13 -0.99 30.75
N GLY A 19 4.10 -0.40 30.17
CA GLY A 19 2.70 -0.76 30.43
C GLY A 19 1.75 -0.14 29.41
N PHE A 20 0.45 -0.34 29.62
CA PHE A 20 -0.59 0.26 28.79
C PHE A 20 -1.23 1.43 29.54
N VAL A 21 -1.30 2.58 28.88
CA VAL A 21 -1.93 3.80 29.39
C VAL A 21 -3.18 4.08 28.56
N PRO A 22 -4.35 4.25 29.19
CA PRO A 22 -5.54 4.61 28.45
C PRO A 22 -5.39 6.00 27.83
N VAL A 23 -5.87 6.16 26.59
CA VAL A 23 -5.75 7.43 25.84
C VAL A 23 -6.37 8.63 26.58
N THR A 24 -7.40 8.38 27.40
CA THR A 24 -8.06 9.40 28.24
C THR A 24 -7.19 10.02 29.32
N TYR A 25 -6.04 9.41 29.66
CA TYR A 25 -5.09 9.93 30.63
C TYR A 25 -3.84 10.56 29.99
N ILE A 26 -3.86 10.77 28.66
CA ILE A 26 -2.72 11.32 27.92
C ILE A 26 -3.00 12.78 27.58
N LEU A 27 -2.19 13.66 28.15
CA LEU A 27 -2.13 15.06 27.78
C LEU A 27 -0.91 15.26 26.87
N ARG A 28 -1.08 16.02 25.78
CA ARG A 28 0.05 16.42 24.94
C ARG A 28 0.70 17.65 25.56
N GLU A 29 1.94 17.49 25.97
CA GLU A 29 2.78 18.55 26.52
C GLU A 29 3.95 18.79 25.56
N GLU A 30 4.22 20.06 25.24
CA GLU A 30 5.37 20.44 24.42
C GLU A 30 6.61 20.49 25.33
N SER A 31 7.50 19.52 25.17
CA SER A 31 8.74 19.38 25.96
C SER A 31 9.93 20.07 25.28
N GLU A 32 10.89 20.54 26.07
CA GLU A 32 12.19 20.98 25.55
C GLU A 32 12.95 19.80 24.90
N ARG A 33 13.74 20.09 23.86
CA ARG A 33 14.34 19.05 22.99
C ARG A 33 15.29 18.10 23.72
N GLU A 34 16.04 18.60 24.71
CA GLU A 34 17.03 17.79 25.44
C GLU A 34 16.34 16.80 26.40
N GLU A 35 15.27 17.25 27.07
CA GLU A 35 14.46 16.42 27.97
C GLU A 35 13.73 15.30 27.21
N PHE A 36 13.26 15.59 25.99
CA PHE A 36 12.63 14.58 25.12
C PHE A 36 13.61 13.46 24.73
N LEU A 37 14.88 13.79 24.46
CA LEU A 37 15.89 12.80 24.05
C LEU A 37 16.30 11.90 25.21
N GLU A 38 16.51 12.48 26.40
CA GLU A 38 16.82 11.70 27.60
C GLU A 38 15.69 10.72 27.94
N LEU A 39 14.43 11.12 27.69
CA LEU A 39 13.27 10.26 27.85
C LEU A 39 13.22 9.11 26.83
N VAL A 40 13.58 9.38 25.57
CA VAL A 40 13.64 8.37 24.50
C VAL A 40 14.75 7.33 24.76
N GLU A 41 15.92 7.75 25.22
CA GLU A 41 17.02 6.84 25.59
C GLU A 41 16.64 5.94 26.78
N LYS A 42 16.08 6.51 27.85
CA LYS A 42 15.59 5.74 29.01
C LYS A 42 14.48 4.76 28.62
N ALA A 43 13.59 5.15 27.71
CA ALA A 43 12.54 4.28 27.20
C ALA A 43 13.10 3.09 26.39
N LEU A 44 14.19 3.29 25.65
CA LEU A 44 14.86 2.23 24.91
C LEU A 44 15.57 1.22 25.80
N GLU A 45 16.30 1.68 26.82
CA GLU A 45 16.95 0.79 27.80
C GLU A 45 15.91 -0.10 28.52
N ALA A 46 14.77 0.46 28.88
CA ALA A 46 13.65 -0.25 29.48
C ALA A 46 13.02 -1.31 28.56
N LEU A 47 12.86 -1.00 27.28
CA LEU A 47 12.33 -1.94 26.28
C LEU A 47 13.30 -3.09 25.99
N GLN A 48 14.60 -2.83 26.04
CA GLN A 48 15.63 -3.86 25.88
C GLN A 48 15.69 -4.80 27.10
N ASN A 49 15.62 -4.25 28.32
CA ASN A 49 15.66 -5.03 29.57
C ASN A 49 14.38 -5.87 29.81
N SER A 50 13.25 -5.49 29.23
CA SER A 50 12.01 -6.28 29.25
C SER A 50 12.00 -7.40 28.21
N THR A 51 12.92 -7.40 27.25
CA THR A 51 13.05 -8.47 26.23
C THR A 51 13.77 -9.71 26.81
N SER A 52 14.61 -9.54 27.82
CA SER A 52 15.38 -10.61 28.45
C SER A 52 14.66 -11.35 29.59
N SER A 53 13.43 -10.96 29.95
CA SER A 53 12.73 -11.44 31.15
C SER A 53 11.35 -12.10 30.93
N LEU A 54 10.93 -12.39 29.68
CA LEU A 54 9.60 -12.95 29.39
C LEU A 54 9.66 -14.31 28.68
N ASP A 55 8.96 -15.30 29.25
CA ASP A 55 8.76 -16.65 28.68
C ASP A 55 7.84 -16.65 27.44
N GLU A 56 8.08 -17.62 26.55
CA GLU A 56 7.67 -17.79 25.13
C GLU A 56 6.17 -17.75 24.76
N GLY A 57 5.27 -17.31 25.64
CA GLY A 57 3.82 -17.51 25.46
C GLY A 57 3.03 -16.47 24.67
N ASN A 58 3.59 -15.32 24.27
CA ASN A 58 2.77 -14.20 23.74
C ASN A 58 3.38 -13.50 22.51
N THR A 59 3.23 -14.13 21.34
CA THR A 59 3.75 -13.68 20.03
C THR A 59 3.25 -12.29 19.60
N SER A 60 2.02 -11.90 19.96
CA SER A 60 1.46 -10.58 19.65
C SER A 60 2.20 -9.45 20.39
N PHE A 61 2.51 -9.65 21.68
CA PHE A 61 3.23 -8.68 22.51
C PHE A 61 4.67 -8.46 22.03
N MET A 62 5.37 -9.55 21.68
CA MET A 62 6.73 -9.49 21.13
C MET A 62 6.81 -8.81 19.76
N SER A 63 5.74 -8.86 18.96
CA SER A 63 5.66 -8.15 17.67
C SER A 63 5.47 -6.65 17.86
N LEU A 64 4.66 -6.26 18.86
CA LEU A 64 4.40 -4.88 19.24
C LEU A 64 5.67 -4.21 19.78
N GLN A 65 6.35 -4.90 20.68
CA GLN A 65 7.56 -4.41 21.35
C GLN A 65 8.72 -4.25 20.36
N ARG A 66 8.85 -5.17 19.38
CA ARG A 66 9.79 -5.03 18.26
C ARG A 66 9.48 -3.84 17.35
N LYS A 67 8.19 -3.60 17.04
CA LYS A 67 7.78 -2.41 16.28
C LYS A 67 8.08 -1.12 17.07
N ALA A 68 7.83 -1.09 18.37
CA ALA A 68 8.14 0.06 19.23
C ALA A 68 9.64 0.37 19.25
N LEU A 69 10.48 -0.66 19.37
CA LEU A 69 11.94 -0.53 19.32
C LEU A 69 12.42 0.03 17.97
N ARG A 70 11.80 -0.40 16.86
CA ARG A 70 12.13 0.10 15.51
C ARG A 70 11.78 1.58 15.33
N TYR A 71 10.57 1.99 15.73
CA TYR A 71 10.15 3.40 15.63
C TYR A 71 10.99 4.32 16.53
N SER A 72 11.31 3.88 17.75
CA SER A 72 12.13 4.67 18.68
C SER A 72 13.58 4.81 18.21
N ASN A 73 14.17 3.75 17.63
CA ASN A 73 15.50 3.84 16.99
C ASN A 73 15.48 4.71 15.73
N ALA A 74 14.39 4.71 14.96
CA ALA A 74 14.25 5.58 13.80
C ALA A 74 14.20 7.06 14.19
N LEU A 75 13.52 7.41 15.29
CA LEU A 75 13.48 8.77 15.83
C LEU A 75 14.84 9.27 16.30
N LEU A 76 15.62 8.44 17.01
CA LEU A 76 17.00 8.76 17.40
C LEU A 76 17.92 8.95 16.19
N ARG A 77 17.79 8.10 15.16
CA ARG A 77 18.55 8.24 13.91
C ARG A 77 18.20 9.52 13.16
N LEU A 78 16.92 9.86 13.06
CA LEU A 78 16.46 11.13 12.48
C LEU A 78 16.99 12.33 13.27
N HIS A 79 17.10 12.22 14.59
CA HIS A 79 17.69 13.26 15.42
C HIS A 79 19.19 13.43 15.17
N HIS A 80 19.97 12.34 15.23
CA HIS A 80 21.41 12.38 14.94
C HIS A 80 21.69 12.87 13.51
N LEU A 81 20.84 12.53 12.54
CA LEU A 81 20.91 13.05 11.19
C LEU A 81 20.69 14.58 11.17
N LYS A 82 19.72 15.08 11.94
CA LYS A 82 19.40 16.51 12.06
C LYS A 82 20.45 17.31 12.81
N GLU A 83 21.13 16.71 13.80
CA GLU A 83 22.31 17.30 14.46
C GLU A 83 23.51 17.33 13.53
N SER A 84 23.73 16.26 12.76
CA SER A 84 24.79 16.20 11.75
C SER A 84 24.60 17.22 10.62
N LEU A 85 23.34 17.52 10.27
CA LEU A 85 22.96 18.59 9.36
C LEU A 85 23.13 20.01 9.94
N ARG A 86 23.18 20.16 11.27
CA ARG A 86 23.45 21.43 11.94
C ARG A 86 24.94 21.69 12.16
N SER A 87 25.75 20.64 12.26
CA SER A 87 27.19 20.76 12.49
C SER A 87 28.02 20.88 11.20
N THR A 88 27.42 20.80 10.02
CA THR A 88 28.14 20.77 8.73
C THR A 88 28.35 22.13 8.04
N CYS A 89 28.02 23.25 8.70
CA CYS A 89 28.46 24.58 8.27
C CYS A 89 29.74 25.01 9.01
N GLU A 90 30.88 24.33 8.77
CA GLU A 90 32.25 24.88 8.84
C GLU A 90 33.33 23.78 8.64
N GLY A 91 34.07 23.84 7.52
CA GLY A 91 35.43 23.24 7.39
C GLY A 91 35.58 21.87 6.72
N PRO A 92 36.79 21.53 6.19
CA PRO A 92 36.93 20.91 4.86
C PRO A 92 37.16 19.38 4.81
N LEU A 93 36.66 18.82 3.70
CA LEU A 93 36.96 17.55 3.00
C LEU A 93 38.02 16.61 3.61
N ARG A 94 37.58 15.42 4.01
CA ARG A 94 38.34 14.15 3.89
C ARG A 94 37.40 12.96 3.63
N ASP A 95 37.88 12.07 2.76
CA ASP A 95 37.20 10.95 2.12
C ASP A 95 36.65 9.88 3.07
N THR A 96 35.35 9.55 2.92
CA THR A 96 34.72 8.24 3.12
C THR A 96 33.38 8.20 2.35
N PRO A 97 32.88 7.01 1.92
CA PRO A 97 31.81 6.92 0.93
C PRO A 97 30.47 7.37 1.51
N ARG A 98 29.77 8.22 0.76
CA ARG A 98 28.43 8.71 1.06
C ARG A 98 27.43 7.55 1.04
N GLU A 99 27.03 7.08 2.22
CA GLU A 99 25.73 6.44 2.38
C GLU A 99 24.64 7.48 2.10
N THR A 100 23.96 7.32 0.98
CA THR A 100 22.76 8.06 0.58
C THR A 100 21.62 7.72 1.53
N ALA A 101 21.51 8.47 2.63
CA ALA A 101 20.26 8.65 3.36
C ALA A 101 19.41 9.70 2.61
N LEU A 102 18.94 9.35 1.41
CA LEU A 102 17.82 10.02 0.75
C LEU A 102 16.64 9.05 0.85
N GLY A 103 15.51 9.57 1.34
CA GLY A 103 14.30 8.78 1.58
C GLY A 103 13.68 8.34 0.27
N HIS A 104 13.99 7.11 -0.15
CA HIS A 104 13.24 6.40 -1.19
C HIS A 104 11.85 6.06 -0.65
N GLN A 105 10.79 6.52 -1.31
CA GLN A 105 9.39 6.24 -0.95
C GLN A 105 8.90 5.07 -1.83
N SER A 106 8.39 4.00 -1.23
CA SER A 106 7.81 2.91 -2.02
C SER A 106 6.52 3.38 -2.73
N PRO A 107 6.13 2.83 -3.90
CA PRO A 107 4.84 3.15 -4.53
C PRO A 107 3.62 2.99 -3.61
N SER A 108 3.70 2.07 -2.64
CA SER A 108 2.69 1.93 -1.58
C SER A 108 2.69 3.10 -0.59
N ASP A 109 3.88 3.61 -0.24
CA ASP A 109 4.03 4.76 0.65
C ASP A 109 3.51 6.04 -0.02
N PHE A 110 3.75 6.17 -1.33
CA PHE A 110 3.22 7.27 -2.14
C PHE A 110 1.68 7.31 -2.10
N LEU A 111 1.00 6.18 -2.33
CA LEU A 111 -0.47 6.12 -2.21
C LEU A 111 -0.95 6.50 -0.81
N GLN A 112 -0.32 5.97 0.23
CA GLN A 112 -0.73 6.22 1.60
C GLN A 112 -0.54 7.69 2.01
N GLU A 113 0.55 8.31 1.56
CA GLU A 113 0.83 9.72 1.80
C GLU A 113 -0.16 10.61 1.04
N GLU A 114 -0.47 10.26 -0.21
CA GLU A 114 -1.40 11.01 -1.05
C GLU A 114 -2.85 10.93 -0.56
N TYR A 115 -3.30 9.76 -0.09
CA TYR A 115 -4.58 9.62 0.62
C TYR A 115 -4.65 10.54 1.84
N SER A 116 -3.53 10.72 2.54
CA SER A 116 -3.46 11.57 3.73
C SER A 116 -3.45 13.07 3.37
N ARG A 117 -2.73 13.46 2.31
CA ARG A 117 -2.63 14.85 1.82
C ARG A 117 -3.97 15.35 1.24
N ILE A 118 -4.60 14.58 0.36
CA ILE A 118 -5.87 14.99 -0.27
C ILE A 118 -6.97 15.11 0.78
N ASN A 119 -6.99 14.21 1.77
CA ASN A 119 -7.95 14.29 2.86
C ASN A 119 -7.71 15.53 3.73
N SER A 120 -6.46 15.89 4.03
CA SER A 120 -6.18 17.12 4.81
C SER A 120 -6.53 18.41 4.08
N ASP A 121 -6.24 18.49 2.78
CA ASP A 121 -6.49 19.70 1.98
C ASP A 121 -7.99 19.91 1.77
N TRP A 122 -8.74 18.85 1.43
CA TRP A 122 -10.20 18.90 1.28
C TRP A 122 -10.93 19.22 2.59
N ILE A 123 -10.51 18.62 3.72
CA ILE A 123 -11.03 18.94 5.05
C ILE A 123 -10.80 20.43 5.33
N SER A 124 -9.63 20.98 5.02
CA SER A 124 -9.31 22.37 5.28
C SER A 124 -10.17 23.35 4.47
N GLU A 125 -10.49 23.02 3.21
CA GLU A 125 -11.32 23.85 2.34
C GLU A 125 -12.82 23.75 2.70
N ASN A 126 -13.33 22.56 3.01
CA ASN A 126 -14.76 22.36 3.28
C ASN A 126 -15.18 22.68 4.73
N LEU A 127 -14.28 22.57 5.71
CA LEU A 127 -14.54 23.11 7.06
C LEU A 127 -14.42 24.64 7.09
N ALA A 128 -13.61 25.25 6.22
CA ALA A 128 -13.55 26.70 6.09
C ALA A 128 -14.81 27.29 5.41
N GLY A 129 -15.48 26.52 4.54
CA GLY A 129 -16.72 26.91 3.86
C GLY A 129 -18.02 26.64 4.63
N ALA A 130 -17.97 25.88 5.73
CA ALA A 130 -19.13 25.58 6.56
C ALA A 130 -19.51 26.78 7.46
N ASP A 131 -20.31 27.69 6.92
CA ASP A 131 -20.92 28.80 7.66
C ASP A 131 -21.91 28.23 8.71
N LEU A 132 -21.40 27.92 9.92
CA LEU A 132 -22.13 27.36 11.06
C LEU A 132 -23.17 28.31 11.69
N CYS A 133 -23.59 29.36 10.98
CA CYS A 133 -24.48 30.40 11.48
C CYS A 133 -25.64 30.69 10.51
N SER A 134 -26.45 29.69 10.15
CA SER A 134 -27.82 29.93 9.67
C SER A 134 -28.68 28.66 9.67
N LEU A 135 -29.00 28.15 10.87
CA LEU A 135 -30.14 27.26 11.06
C LEU A 135 -31.20 28.01 11.85
N GLU A 136 -32.23 28.50 11.16
CA GLU A 136 -33.45 28.96 11.81
C GLU A 136 -34.19 27.76 12.43
N PRO A 137 -34.77 27.91 13.64
CA PRO A 137 -35.49 26.82 14.29
C PRO A 137 -36.85 26.60 13.62
N SER A 138 -37.00 25.49 12.91
CA SER A 138 -38.32 25.03 12.45
C SER A 138 -39.20 24.66 13.65
N SER A 139 -40.39 25.25 13.69
CA SER A 139 -41.42 25.20 14.74
C SER A 139 -41.85 23.78 15.18
N PRO A 140 -42.21 23.57 16.47
CA PRO A 140 -42.63 22.28 17.00
C PRO A 140 -44.15 22.12 16.88
N ALA A 141 -44.65 21.63 15.75
CA ALA A 141 -46.06 21.24 15.65
C ALA A 141 -46.29 20.19 14.56
N GLN A 142 -45.91 18.94 14.84
CA GLN A 142 -46.62 17.72 14.40
C GLN A 142 -45.78 16.46 14.73
N ALA A 143 -45.71 16.10 16.01
CA ALA A 143 -45.29 14.76 16.42
C ALA A 143 -46.01 14.36 17.71
N SER A 144 -47.34 14.48 17.72
CA SER A 144 -48.17 13.82 18.73
C SER A 144 -49.00 12.76 18.04
N LYS A 145 -48.55 11.50 18.19
CA LYS A 145 -49.31 10.24 18.23
C LYS A 145 -48.47 9.10 17.68
N ARG A 146 -47.59 8.56 18.52
CA ARG A 146 -47.21 7.13 18.58
C ARG A 146 -46.42 6.87 19.87
N SER A 147 -46.99 7.28 21.00
CA SER A 147 -46.60 6.76 22.31
C SER A 147 -47.53 5.59 22.63
N ALA A 148 -47.13 4.37 22.26
CA ALA A 148 -47.72 3.15 22.81
C ALA A 148 -46.76 1.98 22.67
N SER A 149 -46.27 1.51 23.83
CA SER A 149 -45.58 0.23 24.08
C SER A 149 -44.13 0.09 23.56
N LEU A 150 -43.17 0.51 24.38
CA LEU A 150 -41.78 0.03 24.34
C LEU A 150 -41.48 -0.68 25.67
N THR A 151 -42.13 -1.81 25.87
CA THR A 151 -41.69 -2.85 26.81
C THR A 151 -41.77 -4.19 26.07
N ALA A 152 -40.94 -4.30 25.04
CA ALA A 152 -40.59 -5.58 24.44
C ALA A 152 -39.06 -5.68 24.59
N ALA A 153 -38.57 -6.83 25.02
CA ALA A 153 -37.14 -7.12 25.03
C ALA A 153 -36.57 -6.73 23.67
N VAL A 154 -35.51 -5.91 23.64
CA VAL A 154 -34.79 -5.64 22.40
C VAL A 154 -34.18 -6.97 21.99
N ASP A 155 -34.82 -7.67 21.04
CA ASP A 155 -34.28 -8.91 20.50
C ASP A 155 -32.89 -8.61 19.94
N ASP A 156 -31.90 -9.44 20.31
CA ASP A 156 -30.47 -9.30 19.98
C ASP A 156 -30.22 -9.07 18.47
N ALA A 157 -31.16 -9.54 17.63
CA ALA A 157 -31.13 -9.42 16.18
C ALA A 157 -31.24 -7.98 15.64
N HIS A 158 -31.76 -7.02 16.40
CA HIS A 158 -31.95 -5.64 15.94
C HIS A 158 -30.76 -4.71 16.24
N LEU A 159 -29.87 -5.13 17.15
CA LEU A 159 -28.70 -4.33 17.57
C LEU A 159 -27.74 -3.99 16.42
N PRO A 160 -27.43 -4.91 15.48
CA PRO A 160 -26.61 -4.61 14.30
C PRO A 160 -27.19 -3.53 13.40
N THR A 161 -28.51 -3.54 13.21
CA THR A 161 -29.18 -2.55 12.35
C THR A 161 -29.18 -1.20 13.04
N LEU A 162 -29.49 -1.14 14.34
CA LEU A 162 -29.46 0.09 15.11
C LEU A 162 -28.05 0.69 15.19
N ALA A 163 -27.02 -0.13 15.36
CA ALA A 163 -25.62 0.30 15.33
C ALA A 163 -25.26 0.95 13.99
N ALA A 164 -25.65 0.32 12.88
CA ALA A 164 -25.44 0.87 11.53
C ALA A 164 -26.23 2.17 11.32
N GLU A 165 -27.48 2.26 11.78
CA GLU A 165 -28.29 3.49 11.71
C GLU A 165 -27.64 4.65 12.48
N LEU A 166 -27.12 4.40 13.69
CA LEU A 166 -26.45 5.45 14.48
C LEU A 166 -25.20 5.98 13.77
N ILE A 167 -24.40 5.10 13.18
CA ILE A 167 -23.21 5.50 12.42
C ILE A 167 -23.61 6.34 11.20
N GLU A 168 -24.62 5.92 10.45
CA GLU A 168 -25.12 6.65 9.29
C GLU A 168 -25.70 8.02 9.68
N GLN A 169 -26.42 8.11 10.81
CA GLN A 169 -26.94 9.38 11.30
C GLN A 169 -25.82 10.36 11.68
N VAL A 170 -24.78 9.89 12.38
CA VAL A 170 -23.62 10.75 12.70
C VAL A 170 -22.94 11.21 11.41
N ARG A 171 -22.72 10.31 10.46
CA ARG A 171 -22.08 10.64 9.18
C ARG A 171 -22.86 11.69 8.39
N SER A 172 -24.16 11.47 8.17
CA SER A 172 -25.03 12.38 7.40
C SER A 172 -25.09 13.80 7.97
N GLN A 173 -24.91 13.95 9.29
CA GLN A 173 -24.98 15.25 9.99
C GLN A 173 -23.62 15.91 10.20
N THR A 174 -22.51 15.18 10.17
CA THR A 174 -21.18 15.70 10.54
C THR A 174 -20.15 15.68 9.42
N GLN A 175 -20.44 15.03 8.29
CA GLN A 175 -19.48 14.82 7.18
C GLN A 175 -18.16 14.15 7.62
N LEU A 176 -18.14 13.51 8.80
CA LEU A 176 -17.01 12.70 9.23
C LEU A 176 -16.92 11.43 8.37
N SER A 177 -15.70 10.93 8.14
CA SER A 177 -15.50 9.61 7.52
C SER A 177 -16.26 8.51 8.28
N HIS A 178 -16.56 7.40 7.62
CA HIS A 178 -17.29 6.29 8.23
C HIS A 178 -16.57 5.75 9.47
N SER A 179 -15.24 5.64 9.40
CA SER A 179 -14.40 5.21 10.52
C SER A 179 -14.45 6.20 11.69
N LEU A 180 -14.38 7.50 11.42
CA LEU A 180 -14.49 8.54 12.45
C LEU A 180 -15.90 8.63 13.04
N SER A 181 -16.94 8.45 12.22
CA SER A 181 -18.33 8.40 12.67
C SER A 181 -18.55 7.24 13.65
N ARG A 182 -17.98 6.06 13.36
CA ARG A 182 -17.97 4.91 14.27
C ARG A 182 -17.25 5.22 15.59
N VAL A 183 -16.08 5.87 15.54
CA VAL A 183 -15.35 6.28 16.74
C VAL A 183 -16.16 7.27 17.58
N ALA A 184 -16.83 8.24 16.95
CA ALA A 184 -17.69 9.20 17.63
C ALA A 184 -18.88 8.50 18.32
N VAL A 185 -19.57 7.59 17.62
CA VAL A 185 -20.66 6.77 18.20
C VAL A 185 -20.14 5.96 19.39
N LEU A 186 -18.99 5.29 19.26
CA LEU A 186 -18.38 4.52 20.36
C LEU A 186 -18.07 5.38 21.58
N ALA A 187 -17.51 6.58 21.37
CA ALA A 187 -17.19 7.50 22.46
C ALA A 187 -18.45 7.94 23.22
N VAL A 188 -19.51 8.29 22.50
CA VAL A 188 -20.80 8.67 23.09
C VAL A 188 -21.42 7.50 23.83
N LEU A 189 -21.49 6.31 23.22
CA LEU A 189 -22.08 5.13 23.84
C LEU A 189 -21.34 4.69 25.12
N ARG A 190 -20.00 4.77 25.13
CA ARG A 190 -19.20 4.47 26.35
C ARG A 190 -19.44 5.47 27.47
N CYS A 191 -19.61 6.75 27.13
CA CYS A 191 -19.93 7.78 28.13
C CYS A 191 -21.33 7.54 28.72
N LEU A 192 -22.30 7.19 27.88
CA LEU A 192 -23.67 6.88 28.30
C LEU A 192 -23.75 5.61 29.13
N SER A 193 -23.03 4.54 28.76
CA SER A 193 -23.00 3.28 29.50
C SER A 193 -22.40 3.44 30.90
N ALA A 194 -21.36 4.27 31.04
CA ALA A 194 -20.76 4.60 32.33
C ALA A 194 -21.66 5.48 33.20
N SER A 195 -22.40 6.40 32.59
CA SER A 195 -23.26 7.36 33.31
C SER A 195 -24.63 6.79 33.68
N LEU A 196 -25.13 5.79 32.93
CA LEU A 196 -26.47 5.22 33.07
C LEU A 196 -26.45 3.67 33.16
N PRO A 197 -25.81 3.08 34.19
CA PRO A 197 -25.67 1.63 34.30
C PRO A 197 -26.99 0.87 34.55
N ASN A 198 -28.01 1.53 35.12
CA ASN A 198 -29.30 0.90 35.48
C ASN A 198 -30.41 1.12 34.43
N SER A 199 -30.06 1.54 33.21
CA SER A 199 -31.06 1.73 32.16
C SER A 199 -31.50 0.39 31.56
N ALA A 200 -32.70 0.33 30.99
CA ALA A 200 -33.20 -0.85 30.28
C ALA A 200 -32.51 -1.12 28.92
N CYS A 201 -31.52 -0.31 28.55
CA CYS A 201 -30.79 -0.43 27.28
C CYS A 201 -29.67 -1.48 27.38
N PRO A 202 -29.54 -2.39 26.40
CA PRO A 202 -28.43 -3.36 26.34
C PRO A 202 -27.13 -2.69 25.84
N TRP A 203 -26.53 -1.82 26.66
CA TRP A 203 -25.35 -1.03 26.28
C TRP A 203 -24.16 -1.88 25.81
N GLU A 204 -23.86 -2.98 26.50
CA GLU A 204 -22.76 -3.88 26.14
C GLU A 204 -22.99 -4.54 24.78
N GLY A 205 -24.22 -4.99 24.51
CA GLY A 205 -24.60 -5.58 23.21
C GLY A 205 -24.53 -4.56 22.07
N LEU A 206 -24.95 -3.31 22.32
CA LEU A 206 -24.85 -2.25 21.31
C LEU A 206 -23.38 -1.83 21.05
N LEU A 207 -22.55 -1.73 22.09
CA LEU A 207 -21.12 -1.46 21.95
C LEU A 207 -20.41 -2.56 21.17
N ASP A 208 -20.68 -3.83 21.52
CA ASP A 208 -20.15 -4.99 20.80
C ASP A 208 -20.62 -4.99 19.34
N SER A 209 -21.89 -4.61 19.10
CA SER A 209 -22.43 -4.49 17.75
C SER A 209 -21.78 -3.37 16.92
N VAL A 210 -21.44 -2.23 17.51
CA VAL A 210 -20.71 -1.14 16.81
C VAL A 210 -19.25 -1.53 16.58
N LEU A 211 -18.64 -2.29 17.49
CA LEU A 211 -17.30 -2.84 17.31
C LEU A 211 -17.27 -3.89 16.19
N LYS A 212 -18.28 -4.76 16.11
CA LYS A 212 -18.41 -5.79 15.08
C LYS A 212 -19.08 -5.30 13.79
N ALA A 213 -19.43 -4.01 13.70
CA ALA A 213 -20.14 -3.47 12.54
C ALA A 213 -19.37 -3.66 11.21
N GLU A 214 -18.04 -3.79 11.24
CA GLU A 214 -17.19 -4.05 10.07
C GLU A 214 -17.11 -5.53 9.67
N GLU A 215 -17.48 -6.46 10.56
CA GLU A 215 -17.44 -7.91 10.29
C GLU A 215 -18.62 -8.36 9.39
N CYS A 216 -19.64 -7.52 9.23
CA CYS A 216 -20.78 -7.80 8.35
C CYS A 216 -20.40 -7.60 6.88
N GLU A 217 -20.68 -8.60 6.03
CA GLU A 217 -20.33 -8.58 4.60
C GLU A 217 -21.12 -7.55 3.78
N LYS A 218 -22.33 -7.16 4.21
CA LYS A 218 -23.24 -6.30 3.45
C LYS A 218 -23.64 -5.06 4.24
N PRO A 219 -23.93 -3.93 3.56
CA PRO A 219 -24.52 -2.78 4.23
C PRO A 219 -25.91 -3.16 4.76
N LEU A 220 -26.15 -2.84 6.03
CA LEU A 220 -27.40 -3.18 6.72
C LEU A 220 -28.48 -2.10 6.54
N VAL A 221 -28.09 -0.89 6.15
CA VAL A 221 -28.96 0.29 6.06
C VAL A 221 -28.72 0.98 4.72
N ALA A 222 -29.76 1.61 4.18
CA ALA A 222 -29.63 2.48 3.02
C ALA A 222 -28.74 3.68 3.39
N SER A 223 -27.69 3.91 2.60
CA SER A 223 -26.72 4.96 2.86
C SER A 223 -26.89 6.10 1.87
N GLN A 224 -26.81 7.34 2.38
CA GLN A 224 -26.85 8.55 1.57
C GLN A 224 -25.71 8.57 0.55
N ASP A 225 -24.55 8.03 0.91
CA ASP A 225 -23.38 7.93 0.03
C ASP A 225 -23.66 7.02 -1.16
N GLY A 226 -24.40 5.94 -0.96
CA GLY A 226 -24.76 5.01 -2.02
C GLY A 226 -25.62 5.68 -3.10
N ASP A 227 -26.65 6.41 -2.68
CA ASP A 227 -27.50 7.19 -3.58
C ASP A 227 -26.70 8.29 -4.29
N ARG A 228 -25.76 8.92 -3.58
CA ARG A 228 -24.92 9.97 -4.13
C ARG A 228 -23.93 9.45 -5.17
N LEU A 229 -23.28 8.31 -4.92
CA LEU A 229 -22.40 7.65 -5.88
C LEU A 229 -23.15 7.32 -7.18
N GLN A 230 -24.35 6.74 -7.08
CA GLN A 230 -25.17 6.43 -8.26
C GLN A 230 -25.48 7.69 -9.07
N LEU A 231 -25.81 8.80 -8.41
CA LEU A 231 -26.06 10.07 -9.08
C LEU A 231 -24.82 10.60 -9.79
N ILE A 232 -23.64 10.55 -9.14
CA ILE A 232 -22.38 11.01 -9.73
C ILE A 232 -22.01 10.18 -10.95
N PHE A 233 -22.04 8.84 -10.86
CA PHE A 233 -21.77 7.97 -11.99
C PHE A 233 -22.71 8.23 -13.17
N ARG A 234 -24.00 8.46 -12.89
CA ARG A 234 -24.98 8.82 -13.91
C ARG A 234 -24.67 10.17 -14.58
N ARG A 235 -24.21 11.16 -13.80
CA ARG A 235 -23.81 12.46 -14.35
C ARG A 235 -22.56 12.35 -15.21
N LEU A 236 -21.54 11.62 -14.77
CA LEU A 236 -20.33 11.36 -15.55
C LEU A 236 -20.65 10.58 -16.84
N TRP A 237 -21.58 9.63 -16.80
CA TRP A 237 -22.08 8.94 -17.99
C TRP A 237 -22.76 9.91 -18.97
N ASN A 238 -23.55 10.88 -18.48
CA ASN A 238 -24.15 11.90 -19.34
C ASN A 238 -23.08 12.81 -19.96
N CYS A 239 -22.09 13.26 -19.17
CA CYS A 239 -20.98 14.07 -19.67
C CYS A 239 -20.21 13.35 -20.77
N LYS A 240 -19.86 12.07 -20.55
CA LYS A 240 -19.23 11.23 -21.56
C LYS A 240 -20.01 11.24 -22.88
N ASN A 241 -21.33 11.12 -22.83
CA ASN A 241 -22.19 11.00 -24.02
C ASN A 241 -22.63 12.35 -24.61
N ASP A 242 -22.17 13.47 -24.07
CA ASP A 242 -22.46 14.78 -24.62
C ASP A 242 -21.46 15.12 -25.76
N ASP A 243 -21.93 15.01 -27.00
CA ASP A 243 -21.15 15.33 -28.20
C ASP A 243 -20.70 16.80 -28.25
N GLN A 244 -21.40 17.72 -27.55
CA GLN A 244 -21.02 19.12 -27.48
C GLN A 244 -19.79 19.31 -26.59
N GLN A 245 -19.70 18.63 -25.45
CA GLN A 245 -18.54 18.72 -24.56
C GLN A 245 -17.23 18.29 -25.25
N ARG A 246 -17.30 17.42 -26.27
CA ARG A 246 -16.15 16.95 -27.06
C ARG A 246 -15.68 17.93 -28.14
N SER A 247 -16.55 18.83 -28.57
CA SER A 247 -16.38 19.59 -29.82
C SER A 247 -16.17 21.09 -29.59
N TRP A 248 -16.57 21.61 -28.42
CA TRP A 248 -16.49 23.04 -28.12
C TRP A 248 -15.12 23.40 -27.53
N PRO A 249 -14.42 24.40 -28.09
CA PRO A 249 -13.10 24.83 -27.62
C PRO A 249 -13.13 25.64 -26.31
N ILE A 250 -14.31 25.85 -25.71
CA ILE A 250 -14.49 26.54 -24.42
C ILE A 250 -15.15 25.53 -23.48
N HIS A 251 -14.34 24.97 -22.57
CA HIS A 251 -14.74 23.96 -21.60
C HIS A 251 -15.37 24.62 -20.35
N GLU A 252 -16.50 25.32 -20.51
CA GLU A 252 -17.21 25.96 -19.38
C GLU A 252 -17.69 24.94 -18.31
N ASP A 253 -17.69 23.66 -18.65
CA ASP A 253 -18.09 22.52 -17.84
C ASP A 253 -16.95 21.89 -17.02
N GLU A 254 -15.69 22.26 -17.25
CA GLU A 254 -14.53 21.60 -16.62
C GLU A 254 -14.63 21.62 -15.09
N GLY A 255 -14.97 22.77 -14.49
CA GLY A 255 -15.12 22.89 -13.04
C GLY A 255 -16.26 22.03 -12.48
N LEU A 256 -17.32 21.79 -13.25
CA LEU A 256 -18.41 20.92 -12.84
C LEU A 256 -17.97 19.45 -12.84
N ILE A 257 -17.28 19.01 -13.89
CA ILE A 257 -16.78 17.63 -14.01
C ILE A 257 -15.71 17.37 -12.95
N LEU A 258 -14.82 18.33 -12.73
CA LEU A 258 -13.83 18.30 -11.67
C LEU A 258 -14.49 18.08 -10.31
N GLY A 259 -15.48 18.91 -9.96
CA GLY A 259 -16.22 18.76 -8.70
C GLY A 259 -16.94 17.42 -8.57
N LEU A 260 -17.43 16.82 -9.67
CA LEU A 260 -17.99 15.47 -9.65
C LEU A 260 -16.94 14.38 -9.37
N LEU A 261 -15.73 14.51 -9.95
CA LEU A 261 -14.64 13.55 -9.74
C LEU A 261 -14.04 13.68 -8.34
N GLU A 262 -13.89 14.90 -7.83
CA GLU A 262 -13.48 15.20 -6.46
C GLU A 262 -14.47 14.59 -5.46
N GLU A 263 -15.76 14.85 -5.64
CA GLU A 263 -16.79 14.28 -4.78
C GLU A 263 -16.82 12.75 -4.87
N LEU A 264 -16.67 12.17 -6.07
CA LEU A 264 -16.57 10.73 -6.25
C LEU A 264 -15.39 10.16 -5.46
N TYR A 265 -14.22 10.76 -5.60
CA TYR A 265 -13.01 10.36 -4.89
C TYR A 265 -13.21 10.41 -3.37
N THR A 266 -13.72 11.53 -2.84
CA THR A 266 -13.94 11.69 -1.40
C THR A 266 -14.90 10.66 -0.85
N ILE A 267 -16.02 10.40 -1.54
CA ILE A 267 -16.96 9.37 -1.09
C ILE A 267 -16.30 7.98 -1.13
N LEU A 268 -15.51 7.66 -2.16
CA LEU A 268 -14.83 6.37 -2.23
C LEU A 268 -13.81 6.15 -1.10
N VAL A 269 -13.14 7.22 -0.63
CA VAL A 269 -12.17 7.16 0.46
C VAL A 269 -12.85 7.14 1.84
N ASP A 270 -13.88 7.96 2.04
CA ASP A 270 -14.45 8.20 3.37
C ASP A 270 -15.68 7.36 3.70
N ALA A 271 -16.43 6.89 2.70
CA ALA A 271 -17.65 6.12 2.92
C ALA A 271 -17.38 4.70 3.43
N ASP A 272 -18.43 4.03 3.86
CA ASP A 272 -18.37 2.59 4.13
C ASP A 272 -17.95 1.84 2.85
N PRO A 273 -16.79 1.15 2.83
CA PRO A 273 -16.32 0.44 1.64
C PRO A 273 -17.34 -0.57 1.11
N ARG A 274 -18.24 -1.10 1.94
CA ARG A 274 -19.27 -2.05 1.53
C ARG A 274 -20.36 -1.39 0.70
N VAL A 275 -20.74 -0.15 1.05
CA VAL A 275 -21.71 0.64 0.28
C VAL A 275 -21.10 0.97 -1.08
N SER A 276 -19.88 1.52 -1.08
CA SER A 276 -19.14 1.84 -2.31
C SER A 276 -18.99 0.62 -3.20
N ARG A 277 -18.60 -0.53 -2.64
CA ARG A 277 -18.45 -1.79 -3.39
C ARG A 277 -19.79 -2.26 -3.97
N SER A 278 -20.87 -2.19 -3.20
CA SER A 278 -22.20 -2.58 -3.69
C SER A 278 -22.68 -1.72 -4.86
N VAL A 279 -22.39 -0.42 -4.85
CA VAL A 279 -22.77 0.48 -5.96
C VAL A 279 -21.89 0.23 -7.18
N VAL A 280 -20.59 0.06 -6.97
CA VAL A 280 -19.61 -0.18 -8.05
C VAL A 280 -19.81 -1.54 -8.72
N GLN A 281 -20.21 -2.57 -7.97
CA GLN A 281 -20.52 -3.90 -8.50
C GLN A 281 -21.85 -3.98 -9.25
N ALA A 282 -22.69 -2.93 -9.20
CA ALA A 282 -23.95 -2.90 -9.93
C ALA A 282 -23.70 -3.02 -11.44
N ASP A 283 -24.60 -3.74 -12.13
CA ASP A 283 -24.56 -3.93 -13.58
C ASP A 283 -23.19 -4.39 -14.12
N GLU A 284 -22.56 -5.34 -13.43
CA GLU A 284 -21.25 -5.91 -13.80
C GLU A 284 -20.13 -4.86 -13.96
N TYR A 285 -20.13 -3.86 -13.08
CA TYR A 285 -19.15 -2.76 -13.08
C TYR A 285 -19.23 -1.85 -14.32
N ASP A 286 -20.42 -1.69 -14.92
CA ASP A 286 -20.65 -0.82 -16.08
C ASP A 286 -20.20 0.63 -15.82
N CYS A 287 -20.35 1.12 -14.59
CA CYS A 287 -19.90 2.47 -14.21
C CYS A 287 -18.39 2.65 -14.39
N VAL A 288 -17.59 1.65 -14.01
CA VAL A 288 -16.12 1.68 -14.14
C VAL A 288 -15.71 1.51 -15.60
N SER A 289 -16.37 0.60 -16.31
CA SER A 289 -16.15 0.41 -17.76
C SER A 289 -16.45 1.69 -18.55
N THR A 290 -17.54 2.38 -18.21
CA THR A 290 -17.90 3.68 -18.78
C THR A 290 -16.85 4.73 -18.45
N LEU A 291 -16.35 4.77 -17.21
CA LEU A 291 -15.33 5.72 -16.78
C LEU A 291 -14.00 5.49 -17.53
N ALA A 292 -13.60 4.25 -17.76
CA ALA A 292 -12.41 3.91 -18.55
C ALA A 292 -12.53 4.39 -20.01
N LEU A 293 -13.71 4.21 -20.63
CA LEU A 293 -13.99 4.76 -21.95
C LEU A 293 -14.02 6.29 -21.94
N TYR A 294 -14.49 6.91 -20.84
CA TYR A 294 -14.47 8.35 -20.72
C TYR A 294 -13.03 8.89 -20.64
N TYR A 295 -12.15 8.23 -19.88
CA TYR A 295 -10.73 8.59 -19.76
C TYR A 295 -10.05 8.60 -21.13
N GLN A 296 -10.34 7.61 -21.98
CA GLN A 296 -9.82 7.55 -23.35
C GLN A 296 -10.17 8.79 -24.18
N MET A 297 -11.37 9.36 -23.99
CA MET A 297 -11.86 10.50 -24.77
C MET A 297 -11.53 11.86 -24.17
N GLU A 298 -11.10 11.91 -22.90
CA GLU A 298 -10.90 13.14 -22.15
C GLU A 298 -9.50 13.73 -22.41
N PRO A 299 -9.36 14.90 -23.06
CA PRO A 299 -8.05 15.49 -23.37
C PRO A 299 -7.46 16.32 -22.22
N ARG A 300 -8.28 16.80 -21.28
CA ARG A 300 -7.86 17.75 -20.23
C ARG A 300 -7.05 17.04 -19.15
N ALA A 301 -5.86 17.58 -18.85
CA ALA A 301 -4.92 16.97 -17.90
C ALA A 301 -5.48 16.92 -16.47
N SER A 302 -6.07 18.03 -16.00
CA SER A 302 -6.72 18.16 -14.68
C SER A 302 -7.71 17.03 -14.39
N LEU A 303 -8.66 16.81 -15.31
CA LEU A 303 -9.67 15.77 -15.19
C LEU A 303 -9.04 14.37 -15.27
N ARG A 304 -8.05 14.16 -16.15
CA ARG A 304 -7.34 12.88 -16.24
C ARG A 304 -6.64 12.53 -14.94
N VAL A 305 -5.94 13.47 -14.29
CA VAL A 305 -5.30 13.22 -12.98
C VAL A 305 -6.34 12.79 -11.95
N TRP A 306 -7.48 13.48 -11.87
CA TRP A 306 -8.56 13.08 -10.95
C TRP A 306 -9.18 11.73 -11.29
N MET A 307 -9.36 11.40 -12.57
CA MET A 307 -9.81 10.07 -12.98
C MET A 307 -8.80 8.98 -12.59
N LEU A 308 -7.49 9.23 -12.71
CA LEU A 308 -6.44 8.30 -12.25
C LEU A 308 -6.53 8.04 -10.75
N ARG A 309 -6.73 9.10 -9.95
CA ARG A 309 -6.95 8.98 -8.49
C ARG A 309 -8.18 8.14 -8.17
N VAL A 310 -9.28 8.36 -8.89
CA VAL A 310 -10.51 7.55 -8.76
C VAL A 310 -10.27 6.09 -9.16
N PHE A 311 -9.53 5.80 -10.22
CA PHE A 311 -9.22 4.41 -10.59
C PHE A 311 -8.37 3.71 -9.52
N LEU A 312 -7.40 4.41 -8.92
CA LEU A 312 -6.58 3.86 -7.85
C LEU A 312 -7.42 3.52 -6.61
N THR A 313 -8.33 4.40 -6.18
CA THR A 313 -9.24 4.11 -5.06
C THR A 313 -10.18 2.96 -5.37
N LEU A 314 -10.68 2.86 -6.61
CA LEU A 314 -11.50 1.75 -7.07
C LEU A 314 -10.72 0.42 -7.04
N CYS A 315 -9.47 0.39 -7.48
CA CYS A 315 -8.61 -0.80 -7.40
C CYS A 315 -8.36 -1.25 -5.96
N GLU A 316 -8.19 -0.31 -5.03
CA GLU A 316 -8.05 -0.62 -3.59
C GLU A 316 -9.36 -1.12 -2.97
N LEU A 317 -10.52 -0.76 -3.55
CA LEU A 317 -11.83 -1.20 -3.06
C LEU A 317 -12.15 -2.67 -3.39
N ASP A 318 -11.81 -3.14 -4.59
CA ASP A 318 -12.13 -4.49 -5.06
C ASP A 318 -11.10 -4.98 -6.10
N LEU A 319 -10.37 -6.05 -5.77
CA LEU A 319 -9.35 -6.65 -6.64
C LEU A 319 -9.89 -7.08 -8.01
N ARG A 320 -11.20 -7.40 -8.13
CA ARG A 320 -11.82 -7.75 -9.43
C ARG A 320 -11.73 -6.60 -10.44
N LEU A 321 -11.71 -5.36 -9.97
CA LEU A 321 -11.57 -4.17 -10.81
C LEU A 321 -10.19 -4.10 -11.45
N VAL A 322 -9.15 -4.60 -10.79
CA VAL A 322 -7.80 -4.67 -11.35
C VAL A 322 -7.80 -5.53 -12.61
N SER A 323 -8.40 -6.72 -12.55
CA SER A 323 -8.56 -7.60 -13.71
C SER A 323 -9.45 -6.98 -14.79
N LEU A 324 -10.57 -6.36 -14.41
CA LEU A 324 -11.47 -5.69 -15.36
C LEU A 324 -10.76 -4.56 -16.12
N LEU A 325 -10.00 -3.72 -15.41
CA LEU A 325 -9.25 -2.62 -16.00
C LEU A 325 -8.09 -3.12 -16.88
N LEU A 326 -7.41 -4.20 -16.49
CA LEU A 326 -6.38 -4.85 -17.31
C LEU A 326 -6.93 -5.34 -18.67
N HIS A 327 -8.18 -5.80 -18.71
CA HIS A 327 -8.85 -6.25 -19.93
C HIS A 327 -9.58 -5.13 -20.69
N SER A 328 -9.53 -3.90 -20.20
CA SER A 328 -10.17 -2.74 -20.81
C SER A 328 -9.25 -2.01 -21.81
N VAL A 329 -9.68 -0.85 -22.31
CA VAL A 329 -8.85 0.03 -23.14
C VAL A 329 -7.73 0.73 -22.35
N LEU A 330 -7.86 0.77 -21.01
CA LEU A 330 -7.04 1.60 -20.14
C LEU A 330 -5.53 1.32 -20.22
N PRO A 331 -5.02 0.06 -20.24
CA PRO A 331 -3.58 -0.18 -20.28
C PRO A 331 -2.90 0.45 -21.49
N MET A 332 -3.56 0.42 -22.66
CA MET A 332 -3.06 1.00 -23.91
C MET A 332 -3.06 2.54 -23.83
N GLU A 333 -4.11 3.12 -23.27
CA GLU A 333 -4.23 4.56 -23.11
C GLU A 333 -3.22 5.11 -22.10
N LEU A 334 -3.01 4.45 -20.97
CA LEU A 334 -2.01 4.83 -19.96
C LEU A 334 -0.59 4.73 -20.52
N ALA A 335 -0.26 3.67 -21.25
CA ALA A 335 1.06 3.51 -21.86
C ALA A 335 1.35 4.61 -22.87
N ARG A 336 0.37 4.95 -23.71
CA ARG A 336 0.47 6.08 -24.66
C ARG A 336 0.63 7.40 -23.91
N ASP A 337 -0.15 7.58 -22.85
CA ASP A 337 -0.18 8.83 -22.09
C ASP A 337 1.15 9.14 -21.41
N LEU A 338 1.75 8.11 -20.80
CA LEU A 338 3.04 8.18 -20.14
C LEU A 338 4.17 8.54 -21.12
N GLN A 339 4.08 8.09 -22.37
CA GLN A 339 5.07 8.40 -23.42
C GLN A 339 4.88 9.78 -24.05
N SER A 340 3.64 10.28 -24.13
CA SER A 340 3.34 11.53 -24.83
C SER A 340 3.39 12.78 -23.96
N ASN A 341 3.12 12.66 -22.65
CA ASN A 341 2.95 13.81 -21.75
C ASN A 341 4.04 13.82 -20.66
N THR A 342 5.31 13.88 -21.07
CA THR A 342 6.46 13.83 -20.16
C THR A 342 6.71 15.12 -19.38
N ASP A 343 6.03 16.22 -19.73
CA ASP A 343 6.18 17.52 -19.06
C ASP A 343 5.32 17.63 -17.79
N ASP A 344 4.29 16.80 -17.66
CA ASP A 344 3.35 16.79 -16.53
C ASP A 344 3.72 15.70 -15.54
N ILE A 345 4.60 16.06 -14.60
CA ILE A 345 5.18 15.15 -13.61
C ILE A 345 4.09 14.49 -12.75
N GLU A 346 3.08 15.24 -12.31
CA GLU A 346 2.00 14.70 -11.48
C GLU A 346 1.23 13.62 -12.23
N ARG A 347 0.83 13.92 -13.47
CA ARG A 347 0.15 12.95 -14.34
C ARG A 347 1.01 11.73 -14.61
N MET A 348 2.32 11.88 -14.83
CA MET A 348 3.23 10.76 -15.01
C MET A 348 3.23 9.83 -13.79
N LYS A 349 3.34 10.40 -12.58
CA LYS A 349 3.34 9.61 -11.33
C LYS A 349 2.08 8.75 -11.22
N TYR A 350 0.90 9.36 -11.34
CA TYR A 350 -0.36 8.64 -11.26
C TYR A 350 -0.57 7.63 -12.39
N THR A 351 -0.08 7.93 -13.60
CA THR A 351 -0.18 7.02 -14.75
C THR A 351 0.69 5.79 -14.56
N ALA A 352 1.95 5.97 -14.14
CA ALA A 352 2.87 4.87 -13.83
C ALA A 352 2.37 4.03 -12.64
N LEU A 353 1.83 4.68 -11.62
CA LEU A 353 1.26 4.00 -10.46
C LEU A 353 0.04 3.14 -10.83
N LEU A 354 -0.90 3.69 -11.60
CA LEU A 354 -2.06 2.93 -12.04
C LEU A 354 -1.67 1.78 -12.97
N LEU A 355 -0.72 1.99 -13.88
CA LEU A 355 -0.13 0.90 -14.68
C LEU A 355 0.45 -0.20 -13.79
N THR A 356 1.19 0.17 -12.74
CA THR A 356 1.74 -0.78 -11.78
C THR A 356 0.64 -1.59 -11.10
N VAL A 357 -0.44 -0.93 -10.67
CA VAL A 357 -1.59 -1.58 -10.03
C VAL A 357 -2.28 -2.55 -10.98
N ILE A 358 -2.58 -2.17 -12.23
CA ILE A 358 -3.33 -3.05 -13.16
C ILE A 358 -2.55 -4.30 -13.58
N PHE A 359 -1.21 -4.24 -13.60
CA PHE A 359 -0.36 -5.39 -13.89
C PHE A 359 0.07 -6.18 -12.65
N SER A 360 -0.24 -5.71 -11.43
CA SER A 360 0.19 -6.32 -10.17
C SER A 360 -0.31 -7.75 -9.94
N THR A 361 -1.42 -8.14 -10.59
CA THR A 361 -2.00 -9.49 -10.46
C THR A 361 -1.22 -10.56 -11.23
N GLY A 362 -0.32 -10.16 -12.14
CA GLY A 362 0.38 -11.09 -13.02
C GLY A 362 -0.52 -11.84 -14.01
N GLU A 363 -1.75 -11.37 -14.21
CA GLU A 363 -2.66 -11.90 -15.22
C GLU A 363 -2.19 -11.52 -16.63
N LYS A 364 -2.46 -12.39 -17.61
CA LYS A 364 -2.08 -12.12 -19.00
C LYS A 364 -3.06 -11.10 -19.62
N PRO A 365 -2.59 -9.95 -20.11
CA PRO A 365 -3.46 -8.97 -20.76
C PRO A 365 -3.95 -9.45 -22.14
N PRO A 366 -4.97 -8.79 -22.71
CA PRO A 366 -5.34 -8.96 -24.11
C PRO A 366 -4.17 -8.69 -25.08
N ASN A 367 -4.10 -9.43 -26.20
CA ASN A 367 -2.94 -9.38 -27.11
C ASN A 367 -2.67 -8.00 -27.74
N ASN A 368 -3.71 -7.18 -27.94
CA ASN A 368 -3.58 -5.81 -28.47
C ASN A 368 -2.84 -4.86 -27.51
N VAL A 369 -2.76 -5.20 -26.22
CA VAL A 369 -2.02 -4.40 -25.23
C VAL A 369 -0.53 -4.38 -25.56
N TYR A 370 0.03 -5.48 -26.08
CA TYR A 370 1.46 -5.57 -26.42
C TYR A 370 1.90 -4.66 -27.57
N GLU A 371 0.97 -4.13 -28.37
CA GLU A 371 1.28 -3.11 -29.37
C GLU A 371 1.72 -1.79 -28.72
N HIS A 372 1.24 -1.53 -27.50
CA HIS A 372 1.51 -0.32 -26.73
C HIS A 372 2.50 -0.59 -25.58
N VAL A 373 2.37 -1.74 -24.91
CA VAL A 373 3.20 -2.18 -23.76
C VAL A 373 4.21 -3.23 -24.23
N GLY A 374 4.98 -2.91 -25.26
CA GLY A 374 6.01 -3.78 -25.85
C GLY A 374 7.43 -3.31 -25.59
N GLU A 375 8.40 -3.80 -26.37
CA GLU A 375 9.84 -3.49 -26.23
C GLU A 375 10.13 -1.97 -26.26
N ARG A 376 9.42 -1.20 -27.09
CA ARG A 376 9.56 0.26 -27.16
C ARG A 376 9.15 0.95 -25.85
N PHE A 377 8.08 0.47 -25.22
CA PHE A 377 7.61 0.99 -23.95
C PHE A 377 8.57 0.62 -22.82
N VAL A 378 9.08 -0.61 -22.83
CA VAL A 378 10.11 -1.04 -21.88
C VAL A 378 11.39 -0.21 -22.04
N THR A 379 11.82 0.08 -23.26
CA THR A 379 12.98 0.95 -23.50
C THR A 379 12.74 2.35 -22.92
N PHE A 380 11.55 2.91 -23.14
CA PHE A 380 11.16 4.18 -22.54
C PHE A 380 11.25 4.13 -20.99
N LEU A 381 10.66 3.12 -20.33
CA LEU A 381 10.73 2.99 -18.87
C LEU A 381 12.17 2.87 -18.38
N LEU A 382 13.00 2.08 -19.07
CA LEU A 382 14.41 1.91 -18.73
C LEU A 382 15.19 3.22 -18.88
N ASP A 383 14.92 3.99 -19.93
CA ASP A 383 15.54 5.31 -20.11
C ASP A 383 15.07 6.30 -19.03
N THR A 384 13.81 6.23 -18.59
CA THR A 384 13.31 7.01 -17.45
C THR A 384 13.99 6.62 -16.13
N ILE A 385 14.24 5.34 -15.90
CA ILE A 385 14.89 4.83 -14.68
C ILE A 385 16.38 5.22 -14.61
N GLU A 386 17.06 5.21 -15.76
CA GLU A 386 18.49 5.53 -15.87
C GLU A 386 18.77 7.04 -15.98
N SER A 387 17.78 7.84 -16.38
CA SER A 387 17.96 9.29 -16.54
C SER A 387 18.15 9.99 -15.19
N ALA A 388 19.25 10.73 -15.05
CA ALA A 388 19.50 11.57 -13.88
C ALA A 388 18.68 12.88 -13.88
N ASP A 389 18.07 13.23 -15.02
CA ASP A 389 17.29 14.46 -15.16
C ASP A 389 15.82 14.30 -14.73
N VAL A 390 15.37 13.05 -14.53
CA VAL A 390 14.00 12.72 -14.10
C VAL A 390 13.91 12.73 -12.57
N GLU A 391 12.76 13.15 -12.05
CA GLU A 391 12.49 13.14 -10.61
C GLU A 391 12.53 11.70 -10.05
N GLU A 392 13.18 11.51 -8.89
CA GLU A 392 13.43 10.18 -8.29
C GLU A 392 12.15 9.35 -8.15
N GLU A 393 11.06 9.97 -7.70
CA GLU A 393 9.74 9.32 -7.55
C GLU A 393 9.18 8.78 -8.87
N VAL A 394 9.41 9.49 -9.99
CA VAL A 394 8.97 9.03 -11.32
C VAL A 394 9.80 7.83 -11.77
N ALA A 395 11.10 7.81 -11.48
CA ALA A 395 11.96 6.67 -11.75
C ALA A 395 11.55 5.44 -10.92
N GLU A 396 11.20 5.64 -9.64
CA GLU A 396 10.71 4.57 -8.74
C GLU A 396 9.38 3.98 -9.21
N LEU A 397 8.42 4.83 -9.60
CA LEU A 397 7.13 4.39 -10.15
C LEU A 397 7.29 3.71 -11.52
N SER A 398 8.24 4.17 -12.33
CA SER A 398 8.59 3.51 -13.61
C SER A 398 9.20 2.13 -13.39
N LEU A 399 10.01 1.97 -12.33
CA LEU A 399 10.53 0.66 -11.90
C LEU A 399 9.39 -0.26 -11.44
N GLY A 400 8.45 0.24 -10.63
CA GLY A 400 7.25 -0.52 -10.27
C GLY A 400 6.45 -0.98 -11.49
N THR A 401 6.33 -0.11 -12.49
CA THR A 401 5.64 -0.41 -13.76
C THR A 401 6.37 -1.52 -14.52
N LEU A 402 7.70 -1.42 -14.64
CA LEU A 402 8.53 -2.43 -15.30
C LEU A 402 8.40 -3.80 -14.62
N LEU A 403 8.47 -3.83 -13.29
CA LEU A 403 8.41 -5.04 -12.48
C LEU A 403 7.03 -5.72 -12.54
N SER A 404 5.96 -4.94 -12.43
CA SER A 404 4.59 -5.44 -12.54
C SER A 404 4.29 -5.99 -13.94
N ILE A 405 4.74 -5.32 -15.02
CA ILE A 405 4.62 -5.85 -16.38
C ILE A 405 5.36 -7.18 -16.49
N ASN A 406 6.52 -7.34 -15.88
CA ASN A 406 7.26 -8.60 -15.96
C ASN A 406 6.54 -9.77 -15.25
N LEU A 407 5.64 -9.53 -14.28
CA LEU A 407 4.99 -10.60 -13.51
C LEU A 407 4.23 -11.61 -14.38
N HIS A 408 3.53 -11.15 -15.43
CA HIS A 408 2.71 -12.04 -16.27
C HIS A 408 3.51 -12.82 -17.33
N LEU A 409 4.79 -12.49 -17.51
CA LEU A 409 5.67 -13.15 -18.48
C LEU A 409 6.28 -14.40 -17.84
N GLN A 410 5.76 -15.57 -18.21
CA GLN A 410 6.18 -16.86 -17.62
C GLN A 410 7.27 -17.59 -18.41
N SER A 411 7.41 -17.31 -19.71
CA SER A 411 8.40 -17.96 -20.57
C SER A 411 9.52 -16.98 -20.92
N GLU A 412 10.77 -17.41 -20.70
CA GLU A 412 11.96 -16.63 -21.04
C GLU A 412 12.02 -16.26 -22.53
N ALA A 413 11.61 -17.17 -23.42
CA ALA A 413 11.66 -16.96 -24.87
C ALA A 413 10.72 -15.83 -25.33
N ASP A 414 9.56 -15.70 -24.67
CA ASP A 414 8.55 -14.68 -24.99
C ASP A 414 8.74 -13.41 -24.16
N ASN A 415 9.66 -13.40 -23.20
CA ASN A 415 9.89 -12.29 -22.30
C ASN A 415 10.56 -11.11 -23.02
N PHE A 416 9.75 -10.19 -23.54
CA PHE A 416 10.22 -9.00 -24.22
C PHE A 416 10.95 -8.01 -23.28
N VAL A 417 10.71 -8.08 -21.97
CA VAL A 417 11.42 -7.24 -20.99
C VAL A 417 12.89 -7.67 -20.91
N LEU A 418 13.15 -8.97 -20.75
CA LEU A 418 14.52 -9.52 -20.77
C LEU A 418 15.21 -9.31 -22.10
N ARG A 419 14.51 -9.53 -23.23
CA ARG A 419 15.07 -9.26 -24.57
C ARG A 419 15.48 -7.80 -24.72
N THR A 420 14.70 -6.86 -24.20
CA THR A 420 15.05 -5.44 -24.22
C THR A 420 16.28 -5.17 -23.34
N LEU A 421 16.33 -5.74 -22.13
CA LEU A 421 17.48 -5.60 -21.22
C LEU A 421 18.78 -6.19 -21.79
N ALA A 422 18.71 -7.32 -22.48
CA ALA A 422 19.86 -7.95 -23.13
C ALA A 422 20.49 -7.08 -24.24
N THR A 423 19.74 -6.14 -24.82
CA THR A 423 20.27 -5.19 -25.81
C THR A 423 20.98 -3.99 -25.19
N ARG A 424 20.82 -3.76 -23.88
CA ARG A 424 21.41 -2.62 -23.19
C ARG A 424 22.86 -2.89 -22.81
N LYS A 425 23.65 -1.82 -22.84
CA LYS A 425 25.05 -1.84 -22.40
C LYS A 425 25.23 -1.36 -20.97
N ASP A 426 24.30 -0.55 -20.48
CA ASP A 426 24.33 0.05 -19.16
C ASP A 426 22.90 0.06 -18.59
N ALA A 427 22.81 -0.37 -17.33
CA ALA A 427 21.60 -0.48 -16.53
C ALA A 427 21.93 -0.26 -15.04
N ARG A 428 22.91 0.60 -14.77
CA ARG A 428 23.46 0.79 -13.42
C ARG A 428 22.41 1.26 -12.43
N ALA A 429 21.58 2.23 -12.79
CA ALA A 429 20.59 2.77 -11.85
C ALA A 429 19.48 1.74 -11.58
N LEU A 430 19.13 0.93 -12.58
CA LEU A 430 18.22 -0.21 -12.43
C LEU A 430 18.80 -1.26 -11.48
N THR A 431 20.03 -1.73 -11.72
CA THR A 431 20.64 -2.79 -10.90
C THR A 431 20.84 -2.34 -9.46
N GLU A 432 21.33 -1.12 -9.23
CA GLU A 432 21.45 -0.53 -7.89
C GLU A 432 20.08 -0.50 -7.17
N ARG A 433 19.00 -0.08 -7.85
CA ARG A 433 17.65 -0.06 -7.26
C ARG A 433 17.11 -1.46 -6.96
N LEU A 434 17.29 -2.43 -7.86
CA LEU A 434 16.90 -3.82 -7.59
C LEU A 434 17.64 -4.41 -6.39
N MET A 435 18.93 -4.10 -6.25
CA MET A 435 19.76 -4.51 -5.11
C MET A 435 19.27 -3.89 -3.79
N LEU A 436 18.84 -2.62 -3.82
CA LEU A 436 18.24 -1.96 -2.65
C LEU A 436 16.90 -2.60 -2.26
N LEU A 437 16.03 -2.87 -3.23
CA LEU A 437 14.71 -3.46 -2.99
C LEU A 437 14.80 -4.87 -2.41
N VAL A 438 15.66 -5.73 -2.99
CA VAL A 438 15.84 -7.10 -2.47
C VAL A 438 16.45 -7.11 -1.07
N ASN A 439 17.34 -6.16 -0.76
CA ASN A 439 17.89 -6.04 0.59
C ASN A 439 16.84 -5.62 1.62
N ARG A 440 15.90 -4.77 1.22
CA ARG A 440 14.78 -4.30 2.06
C ARG A 440 13.60 -5.28 2.13
N GLU A 441 13.60 -6.33 1.31
CA GLU A 441 12.44 -7.20 1.08
C GLU A 441 11.19 -6.44 0.63
N ASP A 442 11.37 -5.31 -0.06
CA ASP A 442 10.28 -4.48 -0.55
C ASP A 442 9.85 -4.91 -1.96
N ASP A 443 8.56 -4.79 -2.26
CA ASP A 443 7.98 -5.18 -3.55
C ASP A 443 7.14 -4.03 -4.12
N PRO A 444 7.69 -3.21 -5.04
CA PRO A 444 6.99 -2.05 -5.57
C PRO A 444 5.78 -2.42 -6.44
N ALA A 445 5.62 -3.67 -6.86
CA ALA A 445 4.43 -4.13 -7.56
C ALA A 445 3.28 -4.48 -6.60
N ARG A 446 3.55 -4.67 -5.29
CA ARG A 446 2.54 -4.96 -4.26
C ARG A 446 2.01 -3.68 -3.63
N VAL A 447 1.35 -2.88 -4.47
CA VAL A 447 0.82 -1.58 -4.11
C VAL A 447 -0.46 -1.67 -3.25
N LEU A 448 -1.33 -2.64 -3.58
CA LEU A 448 -2.63 -2.81 -2.93
C LEU A 448 -2.51 -3.60 -1.63
N THR A 449 -3.42 -3.37 -0.68
CA THR A 449 -3.46 -4.15 0.58
C THR A 449 -3.93 -5.60 0.39
N HIS A 450 -4.55 -5.90 -0.75
CA HIS A 450 -5.06 -7.24 -1.07
C HIS A 450 -3.93 -8.23 -1.34
N GLU A 451 -3.91 -9.35 -0.61
CA GLU A 451 -2.99 -10.44 -0.91
C GLU A 451 -3.47 -11.26 -2.11
N VAL A 452 -2.76 -11.16 -3.24
CA VAL A 452 -3.02 -12.00 -4.42
C VAL A 452 -2.26 -13.33 -4.28
N ALA A 453 -3.01 -14.39 -4.01
CA ALA A 453 -2.42 -15.72 -3.86
C ALA A 453 -1.77 -16.20 -5.17
N GLY A 454 -0.51 -16.63 -5.09
CA GLY A 454 0.22 -17.23 -6.22
C GLY A 454 1.06 -16.26 -7.04
N VAL A 455 0.97 -14.95 -6.76
CA VAL A 455 1.84 -13.96 -7.40
C VAL A 455 3.20 -13.91 -6.67
N PRO A 456 4.31 -14.21 -7.38
CA PRO A 456 5.64 -14.14 -6.77
C PRO A 456 6.02 -12.70 -6.44
N ASN A 457 7.06 -12.53 -5.62
CA ASN A 457 7.64 -11.21 -5.42
C ASN A 457 8.25 -10.71 -6.74
N SER A 458 7.89 -9.50 -7.17
CA SER A 458 8.24 -9.01 -8.51
C SER A 458 9.75 -8.80 -8.69
N VAL A 459 10.43 -8.33 -7.64
CA VAL A 459 11.88 -8.09 -7.62
C VAL A 459 12.63 -9.41 -7.66
N LEU A 460 12.26 -10.39 -6.84
CA LEU A 460 12.87 -11.71 -6.83
C LEU A 460 12.66 -12.45 -8.15
N LYS A 461 11.46 -12.37 -8.73
CA LYS A 461 11.19 -12.93 -10.06
C LYS A 461 12.08 -12.28 -11.11
N MET A 462 12.14 -10.94 -11.15
CA MET A 462 12.98 -10.20 -12.10
C MET A 462 14.47 -10.58 -11.94
N LEU A 463 14.99 -10.62 -10.71
CA LEU A 463 16.38 -11.01 -10.46
C LEU A 463 16.64 -12.46 -10.91
N ALA A 464 15.78 -13.40 -10.54
CA ALA A 464 15.95 -14.80 -10.95
C ALA A 464 16.00 -14.94 -12.48
N GLU A 465 15.17 -14.19 -13.21
CA GLU A 465 15.13 -14.19 -14.67
C GLU A 465 16.31 -13.44 -15.31
N LEU A 466 16.79 -12.35 -14.71
CA LEU A 466 17.99 -11.65 -15.19
C LEU A 466 19.25 -12.51 -15.09
N PHE A 467 19.34 -13.37 -14.07
CA PHE A 467 20.46 -14.28 -13.91
C PHE A 467 20.29 -15.61 -14.66
N SER A 468 19.17 -15.87 -15.32
CA SER A 468 18.99 -17.11 -16.09
C SER A 468 19.72 -17.07 -17.44
N ASP A 469 19.92 -15.88 -18.01
CA ASP A 469 20.77 -15.65 -19.18
C ASP A 469 22.08 -14.93 -18.82
N SER A 470 23.20 -15.37 -19.40
CA SER A 470 24.51 -14.77 -19.14
C SER A 470 24.61 -13.34 -19.65
N THR A 471 23.90 -13.01 -20.74
CA THR A 471 23.97 -11.64 -21.31
C THR A 471 23.34 -10.60 -20.40
N THR A 472 22.22 -10.92 -19.76
CA THR A 472 21.56 -10.05 -18.79
C THR A 472 22.26 -10.07 -17.43
N ALA A 473 22.91 -11.18 -17.06
CA ALA A 473 23.73 -11.27 -15.85
C ALA A 473 24.96 -10.35 -15.90
N GLU A 474 25.53 -10.08 -17.09
CA GLU A 474 26.65 -9.16 -17.29
C GLU A 474 26.32 -7.69 -16.93
N LEU A 475 25.04 -7.34 -16.76
CA LEU A 475 24.62 -6.02 -16.29
C LEU A 475 25.00 -5.78 -14.81
N PHE A 476 25.22 -6.84 -14.03
CA PHE A 476 25.63 -6.75 -12.63
C PHE A 476 27.16 -6.82 -12.51
N TYR A 477 27.75 -5.94 -11.70
CA TYR A 477 29.16 -6.04 -11.40
C TYR A 477 29.44 -7.22 -10.46
N LEU A 478 30.69 -7.72 -10.46
CA LEU A 478 31.10 -8.82 -9.58
C LEU A 478 30.84 -8.52 -8.09
N ASN A 479 30.97 -7.25 -7.69
CA ASN A 479 30.66 -6.81 -6.33
C ASN A 479 29.16 -6.93 -6.03
N ASP A 480 28.29 -6.57 -6.97
CA ASP A 480 26.84 -6.65 -6.80
C ASP A 480 26.41 -8.11 -6.67
N VAL A 481 27.01 -9.01 -7.45
CA VAL A 481 26.78 -10.46 -7.34
C VAL A 481 27.19 -10.98 -5.96
N ALA A 482 28.34 -10.56 -5.43
CA ALA A 482 28.77 -10.97 -4.09
C ALA A 482 27.80 -10.47 -3.00
N VAL A 483 27.36 -9.21 -3.10
CA VAL A 483 26.35 -8.63 -2.19
C VAL A 483 25.02 -9.35 -2.32
N LEU A 484 24.60 -9.71 -3.53
CA LEU A 484 23.38 -10.46 -3.75
C LEU A 484 23.44 -11.84 -3.09
N ILE A 485 24.57 -12.54 -3.22
CA ILE A 485 24.81 -13.82 -2.53
C ILE A 485 24.76 -13.65 -1.01
N ASP A 486 25.30 -12.56 -0.47
CA ASP A 486 25.19 -12.26 0.97
C ASP A 486 23.74 -12.07 1.42
N ILE A 487 22.94 -11.34 0.63
CA ILE A 487 21.51 -11.15 0.89
C ILE A 487 20.80 -12.49 0.83
N VAL A 488 20.99 -13.28 -0.24
CA VAL A 488 20.31 -14.56 -0.43
C VAL A 488 20.66 -15.57 0.67
N ALA A 489 21.95 -15.69 1.05
CA ALA A 489 22.38 -16.59 2.13
C ALA A 489 21.78 -16.20 3.49
N ARG A 490 21.73 -14.90 3.79
CA ARG A 490 21.06 -14.36 4.99
C ARG A 490 19.57 -14.70 4.97
N GLN A 491 18.89 -14.43 3.86
CA GLN A 491 17.45 -14.67 3.74
C GLN A 491 17.09 -16.15 3.84
N LEU A 492 17.83 -17.05 3.19
CA LEU A 492 17.61 -18.49 3.31
C LEU A 492 17.81 -19.03 4.74
N SER A 493 18.66 -18.37 5.53
CA SER A 493 18.89 -18.71 6.94
C SER A 493 17.79 -18.17 7.86
N ASP A 494 17.28 -16.97 7.59
CA ASP A 494 16.28 -16.29 8.41
C ASP A 494 14.84 -16.79 8.15
N LEU A 495 14.56 -17.26 6.93
CA LEU A 495 13.23 -17.69 6.52
C LEU A 495 12.87 -19.09 7.05
N PRO A 496 11.68 -19.29 7.64
CA PRO A 496 11.26 -20.60 8.13
C PRO A 496 11.02 -21.59 6.97
N PRO A 497 11.24 -22.90 7.19
CA PRO A 497 10.86 -23.94 6.23
C PRO A 497 9.40 -23.81 5.78
N GLY A 498 9.12 -24.00 4.49
CA GLY A 498 7.77 -23.89 3.94
C GLY A 498 7.34 -22.48 3.49
N ASP A 499 8.14 -21.42 3.75
CA ASP A 499 7.90 -20.10 3.15
C ASP A 499 8.11 -20.16 1.62
N LYS A 500 7.12 -19.72 0.85
CA LYS A 500 7.14 -19.70 -0.63
C LYS A 500 8.32 -18.90 -1.20
N ARG A 501 8.82 -17.89 -0.46
CA ARG A 501 9.95 -17.07 -0.88
C ARG A 501 11.26 -17.86 -0.95
N ARG A 502 11.41 -18.92 -0.14
CA ARG A 502 12.61 -19.78 -0.15
C ARG A 502 12.84 -20.40 -1.52
N LEU A 503 11.78 -20.82 -2.21
CA LEU A 503 11.87 -21.36 -3.57
C LEU A 503 12.44 -20.33 -4.56
N LEU A 504 11.98 -19.08 -4.48
CA LEU A 504 12.48 -18.01 -5.35
C LEU A 504 13.95 -17.69 -5.07
N TYR A 505 14.34 -17.62 -3.80
CA TYR A 505 15.73 -17.42 -3.41
C TYR A 505 16.63 -18.58 -3.88
N LEU A 506 16.18 -19.83 -3.76
CA LEU A 506 16.93 -20.99 -4.23
C LEU A 506 17.04 -21.03 -5.76
N SER A 507 15.99 -20.65 -6.48
CA SER A 507 16.05 -20.52 -7.94
C SER A 507 17.02 -19.43 -8.36
N LEU A 508 17.05 -18.30 -7.64
CA LEU A 508 18.04 -17.26 -7.84
C LEU A 508 19.48 -17.78 -7.59
N VAL A 509 19.70 -18.61 -6.55
CA VAL A 509 21.02 -19.25 -6.35
C VAL A 509 21.38 -20.16 -7.54
N GLU A 510 20.45 -21.00 -8.01
CA GLU A 510 20.70 -21.86 -9.17
C GLU A 510 21.16 -21.05 -10.38
N HIS A 511 20.45 -19.98 -10.69
CA HIS A 511 20.77 -19.13 -11.83
C HIS A 511 22.10 -18.37 -11.63
N LEU A 512 22.35 -17.81 -10.44
CA LEU A 512 23.62 -17.15 -10.11
C LEU A 512 24.82 -18.08 -10.30
N LEU A 513 24.73 -19.33 -9.83
CA LEU A 513 25.79 -20.32 -9.99
C LEU A 513 26.02 -20.74 -11.45
N GLY A 514 24.99 -20.65 -12.30
CA GLY A 514 25.06 -21.00 -13.71
C GLY A 514 25.58 -19.88 -14.61
N SER A 515 25.19 -18.63 -14.34
CA SER A 515 25.49 -17.48 -15.21
C SER A 515 26.70 -16.66 -14.78
N THR A 516 27.15 -16.78 -13.53
CA THR A 516 28.27 -15.98 -12.99
C THR A 516 29.51 -16.83 -12.67
N GLN A 517 30.68 -16.18 -12.57
CA GLN A 517 31.93 -16.80 -12.13
C GLN A 517 31.96 -16.96 -10.60
N TYR A 518 31.10 -17.80 -10.05
CA TYR A 518 31.03 -18.02 -8.61
C TYR A 518 32.30 -18.70 -8.07
N GLU A 519 32.98 -18.04 -7.12
CA GLU A 519 34.25 -18.52 -6.54
C GLU A 519 34.10 -19.16 -5.13
N GLY A 520 32.88 -19.51 -4.70
CA GLY A 520 32.64 -20.10 -3.37
C GLY A 520 32.32 -19.10 -2.26
N HIS A 521 31.96 -17.85 -2.58
CA HIS A 521 31.52 -16.86 -1.59
C HIS A 521 30.28 -17.35 -0.80
N ARG A 522 30.31 -17.28 0.53
CA ARG A 522 29.25 -17.83 1.42
C ARG A 522 28.89 -19.31 1.23
N GLN A 523 29.76 -20.12 0.60
CA GLN A 523 29.52 -21.54 0.33
C GLN A 523 29.10 -22.34 1.56
N ALA A 524 29.74 -22.12 2.72
CA ALA A 524 29.45 -22.86 3.94
C ALA A 524 28.03 -22.59 4.48
N GLU A 525 27.54 -21.35 4.35
CA GLU A 525 26.19 -20.96 4.77
C GLU A 525 25.13 -21.51 3.83
N LEU A 526 25.36 -21.41 2.52
CA LEU A 526 24.50 -22.00 1.51
C LEU A 526 24.39 -23.52 1.69
N ARG A 527 25.53 -24.20 1.97
CA ARG A 527 25.54 -25.63 2.26
C ARG A 527 24.67 -25.98 3.47
N ARG A 528 24.78 -25.24 4.58
CA ARG A 528 23.92 -25.43 5.76
C ARG A 528 22.45 -25.21 5.42
N CYS A 529 22.13 -24.18 4.64
CA CYS A 529 20.75 -23.93 4.19
C CYS A 529 20.21 -25.10 3.36
N PHE A 530 21.01 -25.66 2.47
CA PHE A 530 20.65 -26.81 1.64
C PHE A 530 20.44 -28.08 2.46
N GLU A 531 21.32 -28.36 3.42
CA GLU A 531 21.16 -29.48 4.36
C GLU A 531 19.90 -29.32 5.21
N GLY A 532 19.62 -28.11 5.71
CA GLY A 532 18.37 -27.79 6.40
C GLY A 532 17.15 -28.04 5.52
N ALA A 533 17.15 -27.53 4.28
CA ALA A 533 16.05 -27.71 3.35
C ALA A 533 15.75 -29.20 3.06
N LEU A 534 16.78 -30.04 2.94
CA LEU A 534 16.64 -31.47 2.68
C LEU A 534 16.21 -32.28 3.90
N THR A 535 16.60 -31.87 5.10
CA THR A 535 16.34 -32.61 6.35
C THR A 535 15.01 -32.25 6.98
N HIS A 536 14.56 -30.99 6.89
CA HIS A 536 13.29 -30.56 7.47
C HIS A 536 12.09 -31.20 6.73
N GLU A 537 11.13 -31.72 7.51
CA GLU A 537 9.92 -32.35 6.99
C GLU A 537 8.97 -31.32 6.34
N GLU A 538 8.94 -30.10 6.89
CA GLU A 538 8.08 -28.98 6.45
C GLU A 538 8.54 -28.33 5.14
N SER A 539 9.77 -28.59 4.67
CA SER A 539 10.24 -28.09 3.38
C SER A 539 9.46 -28.73 2.23
N SER A 540 9.07 -27.92 1.25
CA SER A 540 8.26 -28.37 0.12
C SER A 540 9.01 -29.40 -0.74
N ALA A 541 8.26 -30.23 -1.47
CA ALA A 541 8.87 -31.21 -2.39
C ALA A 541 9.68 -30.52 -3.51
N GLU A 542 9.20 -29.39 -4.01
CA GLU A 542 9.88 -28.56 -5.00
C GLU A 542 11.20 -27.99 -4.46
N GLU A 543 11.22 -27.55 -3.20
CA GLU A 543 12.42 -27.04 -2.54
C GLU A 543 13.50 -28.12 -2.46
N LYS A 544 13.11 -29.32 -2.01
CA LYS A 544 14.02 -30.47 -1.92
C LYS A 544 14.57 -30.87 -3.27
N GLU A 545 13.73 -30.86 -4.31
CA GLU A 545 14.16 -31.22 -5.66
C GLU A 545 15.11 -30.19 -6.26
N LEU A 546 14.83 -28.90 -6.07
CA LEU A 546 15.69 -27.80 -6.50
C LEU A 546 17.06 -27.86 -5.83
N VAL A 547 17.10 -28.06 -4.51
CA VAL A 547 18.36 -28.20 -3.78
C VAL A 547 19.17 -29.41 -4.28
N ARG A 548 18.53 -30.56 -4.51
CA ARG A 548 19.22 -31.74 -5.05
C ARG A 548 19.82 -31.45 -6.43
N ARG A 549 19.06 -30.76 -7.29
CA ARG A 549 19.51 -30.37 -8.63
C ARG A 549 20.75 -29.48 -8.55
N ILE A 550 20.72 -28.45 -7.71
CA ILE A 550 21.88 -27.56 -7.49
C ILE A 550 23.11 -28.35 -7.03
N GLN A 551 22.95 -29.24 -6.03
CA GLN A 551 24.06 -30.06 -5.52
C GLN A 551 24.63 -31.03 -6.57
N LEU A 552 23.79 -31.53 -7.49
CA LEU A 552 24.19 -32.43 -8.56
C LEU A 552 24.90 -31.70 -9.70
N THR A 553 24.42 -30.51 -10.08
CA THR A 553 25.01 -29.70 -11.16
C THR A 553 26.36 -29.14 -10.74
N TRP A 554 26.52 -28.75 -9.47
CA TRP A 554 27.75 -28.16 -8.96
C TRP A 554 28.33 -28.88 -7.74
N PRO A 555 28.78 -30.14 -7.90
CA PRO A 555 29.25 -30.97 -6.80
C PRO A 555 30.52 -30.42 -6.12
N GLN A 556 31.35 -29.67 -6.85
CA GLN A 556 32.61 -29.10 -6.35
C GLN A 556 32.42 -28.15 -5.16
N TRP A 557 31.26 -27.50 -5.04
CA TRP A 557 30.98 -26.58 -3.95
C TRP A 557 30.13 -27.21 -2.83
N PHE A 558 29.39 -28.28 -3.11
CA PHE A 558 28.37 -28.75 -2.17
C PHE A 558 28.45 -30.23 -1.78
N ARG A 559 29.40 -31.02 -2.29
CA ARG A 559 29.67 -32.35 -1.72
C ARG A 559 30.33 -32.25 -0.35
N MET A 560 29.86 -33.08 0.58
CA MET A 560 30.60 -33.48 1.77
C MET A 560 31.66 -34.48 1.33
N ASP A 561 32.90 -34.30 1.76
CA ASP A 561 33.93 -35.35 1.66
C ASP A 561 33.57 -36.57 2.52
#